data_AF-A0A5C6F4M8-F1
#
_entry.id   AF-A0A5C6F4M8-F1
#
_cell.length_a   1.000
_cell.length_b   1.000
_cell.length_c   1.000
_cell.angle_alpha   90.00
_cell.angle_beta   90.00
_cell.angle_gamma   90.00
#
_symmetry.space_group_name_H-M   'P 1'
#
loop_
_entity.id
_entity.type
_entity.pdbx_description
1 polymer ?
#
loop_
_entity_poly.entity_id
_entity_poly.type
_entity_poly.pdbx_seq_one_letter_code
_entity_poly.pdbx_strand_id
1 'polypeptide(L)'
;MLSFLKHFRERWNNWCGDRDMELTIRRHLNENGFFGQSAKLKNVRCVAIQRPGWLQVFRFEAIVRVRIETPDDAPDPEPEYRKVFGLVRDDIRHNINTVRVFDGEEERRELFGRWSEDLIRLRGAHGL
;
A
#
# COMPACT_ATOMS: atom_id res chain seq x y z
N MET A 1 -12.51 -21.58 -18.33
CA MET A 1 -11.99 -22.07 -17.03
C MET A 1 -10.69 -21.39 -16.58
N LEU A 2 -9.71 -21.16 -17.46
CA LEU A 2 -8.44 -20.49 -17.10
C LEU A 2 -8.61 -19.06 -16.52
N SER A 3 -9.61 -18.30 -16.98
CA SER A 3 -9.88 -16.94 -16.48
C SER A 3 -10.31 -16.90 -15.00
N PHE A 4 -11.08 -17.89 -14.55
CA PHE A 4 -11.60 -17.93 -13.18
C PHE A 4 -10.47 -18.21 -12.16
N LEU A 5 -9.57 -19.14 -12.48
CA LEU A 5 -8.36 -19.41 -11.69
C LEU A 5 -7.43 -18.20 -11.63
N LYS A 6 -7.30 -17.46 -12.74
CA LYS A 6 -6.51 -16.22 -12.79
C LYS A 6 -7.11 -15.13 -11.88
N HIS A 7 -8.42 -14.94 -11.94
CA HIS A 7 -9.14 -14.00 -11.05
C HIS A 7 -9.03 -14.36 -9.57
N PHE A 8 -9.13 -15.65 -9.22
CA PHE A 8 -8.94 -16.10 -7.83
C PHE A 8 -7.51 -15.86 -7.34
N ARG A 9 -6.50 -16.14 -8.18
CA ARG A 9 -5.09 -15.87 -7.85
C ARG A 9 -4.82 -14.38 -7.69
N GLU A 10 -5.38 -13.55 -8.55
CA GLU A 10 -5.28 -12.08 -8.44
C GLU A 10 -5.95 -11.58 -7.17
N ARG A 11 -7.14 -12.09 -6.83
CA ARG A 11 -7.83 -11.74 -5.59
C ARG A 11 -7.02 -12.14 -4.36
N TRP A 12 -6.43 -13.34 -4.36
CA TRP A 12 -5.55 -13.79 -3.28
C TRP A 12 -4.27 -12.95 -3.18
N ASN A 13 -3.69 -12.55 -4.31
CA ASN A 13 -2.49 -11.72 -4.33
C ASN A 13 -2.74 -10.29 -3.84
N ASN A 14 -3.96 -9.79 -4.00
CA ASN A 14 -4.37 -8.43 -3.61
C ASN A 14 -4.98 -8.37 -2.21
N TRP A 15 -5.31 -9.50 -1.60
CA TRP A 15 -5.97 -9.55 -0.30
C TRP A 15 -4.94 -9.61 0.83
N CYS A 16 -4.95 -8.59 1.70
CA CYS A 16 -4.10 -8.54 2.90
C CYS A 16 -4.65 -9.41 4.03
N GLY A 17 -5.93 -9.82 3.98
CA GLY A 17 -6.64 -10.45 5.10
C GLY A 17 -7.04 -9.48 6.22
N ASP A 18 -6.49 -8.27 6.24
CA ASP A 18 -6.70 -7.25 7.26
C ASP A 18 -7.41 -6.00 6.69
N ARG A 19 -8.65 -5.79 7.14
CA ARG A 19 -9.49 -4.66 6.73
C ARG A 19 -9.00 -3.33 7.32
N ASP A 20 -8.43 -3.34 8.51
CA ASP A 20 -8.00 -2.12 9.20
C ASP A 20 -6.73 -1.57 8.56
N MET A 21 -5.85 -2.46 8.10
CA MET A 21 -4.70 -2.12 7.25
C MET A 21 -5.15 -1.42 5.96
N GLU A 22 -6.11 -2.01 5.23
CA GLU A 22 -6.64 -1.43 4.00
C GLU A 22 -7.28 -0.05 4.23
N LEU A 23 -8.08 0.09 5.30
CA LEU A 23 -8.69 1.36 5.68
C LEU A 23 -7.63 2.41 6.03
N THR A 24 -6.56 2.02 6.71
CA THR A 24 -5.46 2.92 7.08
C THR A 24 -4.72 3.42 5.86
N ILE A 25 -4.42 2.54 4.89
CA ILE A 25 -3.83 2.95 3.60
C ILE A 25 -4.76 3.90 2.85
N ARG A 26 -6.05 3.60 2.77
CA ARG A 26 -7.03 4.45 2.06
C ARG A 26 -7.16 5.83 2.72
N ARG A 27 -7.17 5.88 4.05
CA ARG A 27 -7.18 7.14 4.81
C ARG A 27 -5.93 7.96 4.52
N HIS A 28 -4.76 7.34 4.57
CA HIS A 28 -3.50 8.01 4.26
C HIS A 28 -3.47 8.56 2.82
N LEU A 29 -3.93 7.79 1.83
CA LEU A 29 -4.05 8.27 0.45
C LEU A 29 -5.00 9.47 0.34
N ASN A 30 -6.10 9.46 1.11
CA ASN A 30 -7.07 10.55 1.12
C ASN A 30 -6.50 11.85 1.69
N GLU A 31 -5.64 11.75 2.70
CA GLU A 31 -4.94 12.88 3.34
C GLU A 31 -3.82 13.45 2.45
N ASN A 32 -3.27 12.64 1.53
CA ASN A 32 -2.13 13.02 0.69
C ASN A 32 -2.54 13.36 -0.76
N GLY A 33 -3.73 13.93 -0.95
CA GLY A 33 -4.16 14.46 -2.25
C GLY A 33 -4.64 13.41 -3.26
N PHE A 34 -4.95 12.19 -2.83
CA PHE A 34 -5.56 11.17 -3.68
C PHE A 34 -7.01 10.88 -3.28
N PHE A 35 -7.79 10.29 -4.19
CA PHE A 35 -9.10 9.72 -3.84
C PHE A 35 -8.95 8.31 -3.25
N GLY A 36 -8.61 8.23 -1.96
CA GLY A 36 -8.30 6.97 -1.27
C GLY A 36 -9.38 5.88 -1.33
N GLN A 37 -10.66 6.27 -1.32
CA GLN A 37 -11.78 5.31 -1.44
C GLN A 37 -11.84 4.61 -2.81
N SER A 38 -11.39 5.28 -3.86
CA SER A 38 -11.34 4.73 -5.22
C SER A 38 -10.06 3.96 -5.55
N ALA A 39 -9.09 3.96 -4.64
CA ALA A 39 -7.79 3.34 -4.86
C ALA A 39 -7.91 1.83 -5.07
N LYS A 40 -7.21 1.34 -6.10
CA LYS A 40 -7.08 -0.10 -6.39
C LYS A 40 -5.78 -0.60 -5.77
N LEU A 41 -5.87 -1.13 -4.55
CA LEU A 41 -4.74 -1.74 -3.85
C LEU A 41 -4.38 -3.09 -4.50
N LYS A 42 -3.08 -3.34 -4.60
CA LYS A 42 -2.48 -4.57 -5.15
C LYS A 42 -1.30 -5.00 -4.30
N ASN A 43 -1.01 -6.29 -4.31
CA ASN A 43 0.19 -6.87 -3.68
C ASN A 43 0.39 -6.47 -2.21
N VAL A 44 -0.70 -6.25 -1.46
CA VAL A 44 -0.62 -5.92 -0.03
C VAL A 44 -0.11 -7.14 0.73
N ARG A 45 1.14 -7.10 1.20
CA ARG A 45 1.80 -8.27 1.80
C ARG A 45 2.75 -7.89 2.91
N CYS A 46 2.71 -8.66 4.00
CA CYS A 46 3.76 -8.63 5.02
C CYS A 46 5.08 -9.11 4.39
N VAL A 47 6.15 -8.34 4.60
CA VAL A 47 7.48 -8.57 4.02
C VAL A 47 8.57 -8.60 5.08
N ALA A 48 8.35 -8.02 6.26
CA ALA A 48 9.24 -8.18 7.40
C ALA A 48 8.47 -8.18 8.72
N ILE A 49 8.99 -8.89 9.72
CA ILE A 49 8.33 -9.05 11.02
C ILE A 49 9.34 -9.16 12.16
N GLN A 50 9.01 -8.62 13.33
CA GLN A 50 9.70 -8.89 14.59
C GLN A 50 8.97 -10.00 15.33
N ARG A 51 9.65 -11.04 15.83
CA ARG A 51 9.01 -12.05 16.70
C ARG A 51 8.72 -11.44 18.08
N PRO A 52 7.56 -11.73 18.70
CA PRO A 52 6.52 -12.69 18.29
C PRO A 52 5.48 -12.18 17.28
N GLY A 53 5.56 -10.94 16.78
CA GLY A 53 4.74 -10.44 15.68
C GLY A 53 4.19 -9.02 15.83
N TRP A 54 4.63 -8.29 16.86
CA TRP A 54 4.11 -6.96 17.21
C TRP A 54 4.45 -5.88 16.20
N LEU A 55 5.64 -5.98 15.58
CA LEU A 55 6.12 -5.04 14.59
C LEU A 55 6.19 -5.74 13.23
N GLN A 56 5.42 -5.23 12.27
CA GLN A 56 5.32 -5.79 10.93
C GLN A 56 5.52 -4.69 9.89
N VAL A 57 6.10 -5.07 8.76
CA VAL A 57 6.24 -4.19 7.60
C VAL A 57 5.51 -4.83 6.44
N PHE A 58 4.57 -4.09 5.86
CA PHE A 58 3.81 -4.47 4.69
C PHE A 58 4.25 -3.63 3.50
N ARG A 59 4.29 -4.25 2.32
CA ARG A 59 4.36 -3.53 1.05
C ARG A 59 2.99 -3.52 0.40
N PHE A 60 2.76 -2.51 -0.43
CA PHE A 60 1.64 -2.50 -1.36
C PHE A 60 1.99 -1.72 -2.63
N GLU A 61 1.15 -1.89 -3.63
CA GLU A 61 1.05 -1.04 -4.82
C GLU A 61 -0.38 -0.53 -4.91
N ALA A 62 -0.57 0.67 -5.44
CA ALA A 62 -1.90 1.20 -5.68
C ALA A 62 -1.98 1.93 -7.01
N ILE A 63 -3.14 1.82 -7.67
CA ILE A 63 -3.54 2.76 -8.70
C ILE A 63 -4.50 3.73 -8.03
N VAL A 64 -4.13 5.01 -8.02
CA VAL A 64 -4.83 6.07 -7.29
C VAL A 64 -5.29 7.15 -8.25
N ARG A 65 -6.45 7.74 -8.00
CA ARG A 65 -6.92 8.93 -8.73
C ARG A 65 -6.40 10.18 -8.02
N VAL A 66 -5.78 11.08 -8.76
CA VAL A 66 -5.27 12.35 -8.24
C VAL A 66 -6.46 13.27 -7.93
N ARG A 67 -6.40 13.97 -6.79
CA ARG A 67 -7.35 15.03 -6.48
C ARG A 67 -6.83 16.33 -7.07
N ILE A 68 -7.46 16.74 -8.16
CA ILE A 68 -7.26 18.06 -8.75
C ILE A 68 -8.34 18.95 -8.15
N GLU A 69 -7.93 20.00 -7.45
CA GLU A 69 -8.86 21.03 -6.99
C GLU A 69 -9.16 21.95 -8.18
N THR A 70 -10.35 21.82 -8.74
CA THR A 70 -10.85 22.74 -9.77
C THR A 70 -11.71 23.82 -9.10
N PRO A 71 -11.60 25.09 -9.53
CA PRO A 71 -12.56 26.11 -9.14
C PRO A 71 -13.99 25.71 -9.52
N ASP A 72 -14.99 26.11 -8.72
CA ASP A 72 -16.40 25.73 -8.90
C ASP A 72 -16.98 26.11 -10.29
N ASP A 73 -16.37 27.08 -10.98
CA ASP A 73 -16.81 27.58 -12.28
C ASP A 73 -16.10 26.91 -13.48
N ALA A 74 -15.22 25.93 -13.25
CA ALA A 74 -14.50 25.22 -14.30
C ALA A 74 -15.13 23.85 -14.63
N PRO A 75 -15.07 23.38 -15.88
CA PRO A 75 -15.48 22.02 -16.22
C PRO A 75 -14.65 20.99 -15.45
N ASP A 76 -15.29 19.89 -15.05
CA ASP A 76 -14.63 18.80 -14.35
C ASP A 76 -13.42 18.27 -15.16
N PRO A 77 -12.21 18.24 -14.58
CA PRO A 77 -11.02 17.79 -15.29
C PRO A 77 -11.10 16.28 -15.53
N GLU A 78 -10.44 15.83 -16.61
CA GLU A 78 -10.33 14.40 -16.86
C GLU A 78 -9.63 13.68 -15.69
N PRO A 79 -10.12 12.50 -15.28
CA PRO A 79 -9.58 11.80 -14.13
C PRO A 79 -8.16 11.30 -14.41
N GLU A 80 -7.19 11.87 -13.71
CA GLU A 80 -5.81 11.40 -13.77
C GLU A 80 -5.56 10.25 -12.78
N TYR A 81 -4.97 9.17 -13.29
CA TYR A 81 -4.60 8.00 -12.50
C TYR A 81 -3.09 7.83 -12.42
N ARG A 82 -2.59 7.60 -11.20
CA ARG A 82 -1.17 7.37 -10.93
C ARG A 82 -0.95 5.99 -10.33
N LYS A 83 0.13 5.31 -10.75
CA LYS A 83 0.64 4.15 -10.04
C LYS A 83 1.55 4.64 -8.92
N VAL A 84 1.33 4.15 -7.71
CA VAL A 84 2.16 4.45 -6.55
C VAL A 84 2.58 3.18 -5.82
N PHE A 85 3.69 3.27 -5.12
CA PHE A 85 4.30 2.20 -4.34
C PHE A 85 4.23 2.56 -2.87
N GLY A 86 3.91 1.61 -2.01
CA GLY A 86 3.72 1.92 -0.60
C GLY A 86 4.35 0.93 0.37
N LEU A 87 4.63 1.45 1.56
CA LEU A 87 5.02 0.68 2.74
C LEU A 87 4.15 1.07 3.92
N VAL A 88 3.85 0.09 4.74
CA VAL A 88 3.23 0.28 6.05
C VAL A 88 4.13 -0.35 7.09
N ARG A 89 4.47 0.40 8.14
CA ARG A 89 5.08 -0.12 9.36
C ARG A 89 4.03 -0.09 10.44
N ASP A 90 3.67 -1.26 10.91
CA ASP A 90 2.60 -1.48 11.87
C ASP A 90 3.19 -2.01 13.18
N ASP A 91 3.09 -1.20 14.23
CA ASP A 91 3.46 -1.56 15.59
C ASP A 91 2.19 -1.67 16.43
N ILE A 92 1.70 -2.90 16.52
CA ILE A 92 0.44 -3.24 17.21
C ILE A 92 0.56 -2.95 18.72
N ARG A 93 1.76 -3.09 19.29
CA ARG A 93 1.99 -2.89 20.74
C ARG A 93 1.73 -1.44 21.15
N HIS A 94 2.10 -0.50 20.28
CA HIS A 94 1.99 0.92 20.53
C HIS A 94 0.82 1.57 19.76
N ASN A 95 0.06 0.78 18.98
CA ASN A 95 -0.97 1.26 18.07
C ASN A 95 -0.44 2.34 17.10
N ILE A 96 0.79 2.16 16.64
CA ILE A 96 1.46 3.08 15.71
C ILE A 96 1.44 2.44 14.33
N ASN A 97 0.74 3.08 13.40
CA ASN A 97 0.73 2.69 12.00
C ASN A 97 1.29 3.82 11.14
N THR A 98 2.43 3.57 10.51
CA THR A 98 3.09 4.54 9.63
C THR A 98 2.97 4.09 8.20
N VAL A 99 2.21 4.83 7.40
CA VAL A 99 2.10 4.62 5.95
C VAL A 99 3.00 5.60 5.21
N ARG A 100 3.66 5.12 4.16
CA ARG A 100 4.41 5.93 3.20
C ARG A 100 4.11 5.48 1.79
N VAL A 101 4.03 6.45 0.89
CA VAL A 101 3.72 6.26 -0.53
C VAL A 101 4.79 6.97 -1.35
N PHE A 102 5.19 6.34 -2.46
CA PHE A 102 6.29 6.73 -3.32
C PHE A 102 5.87 6.64 -4.77
N ASP A 103 6.51 7.45 -5.59
CA ASP A 103 6.32 7.42 -7.04
C ASP A 103 7.22 6.37 -7.70
N GLY A 104 8.35 6.06 -7.07
CA GLY A 104 9.35 5.09 -7.54
C GLY A 104 9.50 3.87 -6.63
N GLU A 105 9.92 2.74 -7.22
CA GLU A 105 10.20 1.51 -6.48
C GLU A 105 11.47 1.61 -5.62
N GLU A 106 12.46 2.39 -6.07
CA GLU A 106 13.76 2.52 -5.39
C GLU A 106 13.65 3.26 -4.05
N GLU A 107 12.86 4.33 -3.97
CA GLU A 107 12.60 5.05 -2.70
C GLU A 107 11.94 4.13 -1.67
N ARG A 108 11.00 3.30 -2.14
CA ARG A 108 10.38 2.27 -1.32
C ARG A 108 11.41 1.25 -0.84
N ARG A 109 12.30 0.76 -1.73
CA ARG A 109 13.37 -0.19 -1.40
C ARG A 109 14.28 0.35 -0.31
N GLU A 110 14.70 1.60 -0.44
CA GLU A 110 15.58 2.25 0.53
C GLU A 110 14.91 2.37 1.91
N LEU A 111 13.66 2.85 1.97
CA LEU A 111 12.95 2.92 3.25
C LEU A 111 12.71 1.54 3.85
N PHE A 112 12.39 0.54 3.02
CA PHE A 112 12.25 -0.84 3.48
C PHE A 112 13.55 -1.37 4.10
N GLY A 113 14.70 -1.08 3.49
CA GLY A 113 16.01 -1.45 4.04
C GLY A 113 16.19 -0.95 5.48
N ARG A 114 15.86 0.32 5.72
CA ARG A 114 15.91 0.96 7.06
C ARG A 114 14.88 0.39 8.02
N TRP A 115 13.63 0.22 7.58
CA TRP A 115 12.55 -0.29 8.44
C TRP A 115 12.70 -1.77 8.81
N SER A 116 13.51 -2.52 8.06
CA SER A 116 13.69 -3.97 8.22
C SER A 116 15.06 -4.38 8.76
N GLU A 117 15.89 -3.45 9.23
CA GLU A 117 17.27 -3.70 9.67
C GLU A 117 17.36 -4.82 10.71
N ASP A 118 16.48 -4.80 11.72
CA ASP A 118 16.42 -5.80 12.79
C ASP A 118 15.23 -6.76 12.69
N LEU A 119 14.61 -6.83 11.51
CA LEU A 119 13.41 -7.64 11.27
C LEU A 119 13.72 -8.91 10.48
N ILE A 120 12.94 -9.96 10.74
CA ILE A 120 12.97 -11.17 9.91
C ILE A 120 12.30 -10.84 8.59
N ARG A 121 13.10 -10.83 7.52
CA ARG A 121 12.62 -10.63 6.14
C ARG A 121 12.02 -11.93 5.60
N LEU A 122 10.78 -11.85 5.11
CA LEU A 122 10.07 -13.00 4.58
C LEU A 122 10.53 -13.30 3.15
N ARG A 123 10.41 -14.56 2.68
CA ARG A 123 10.82 -14.99 1.33
C ARG A 123 10.25 -14.13 0.19
N GLY A 124 9.08 -13.51 0.39
CA GLY A 124 8.44 -12.61 -0.58
C GLY A 124 9.02 -11.19 -0.62
N ALA A 125 9.94 -10.84 0.28
CA ALA A 125 10.66 -9.57 0.29
C ALA A 125 11.81 -9.54 -0.74
N HIS A 126 12.18 -10.68 -1.34
CA HIS A 126 13.14 -10.67 -2.45
C HIS A 126 12.54 -9.92 -3.65
N GLY A 127 13.21 -8.88 -4.11
CA GLY A 127 12.71 -7.96 -5.13
C GLY A 127 12.02 -6.70 -4.58
N LEU A 128 11.96 -6.54 -3.25
CA LEU A 128 11.86 -5.21 -2.66
C LEU A 128 13.19 -4.50 -2.71
#